data_AF-V9L9Z0-F1
#
_entry.id   AF-V9L9Z0-F1
#
_cell.length_a   1.000
_cell.length_b   1.000
_cell.length_c   1.000
_cell.angle_alpha   90.00
_cell.angle_beta   90.00
_cell.angle_gamma   90.00
#
_symmetry.space_group_name_H-M   'P 1'
#
loop_
_entity.id
_entity.type
_entity.pdbx_description
1 polymer ?
#
loop_
_entity_poly.entity_id
_entity_poly.type
_entity_poly.pdbx_seq_one_letter_code
_entity_poly.pdbx_strand_id
1 'polypeptide(L)'
;SDLVCGRLEELKVLRGLTHLDVSGCGLGDGHELLKLLTSEALSSLTCLHLRGNGLSDRGLRAMTAPARVLRRGLRQLAVLGLAGNPDISERGVCFLRCLPSLRALDMSGCGVTDVRSLTRTVWKKLWLQPVVEALGEFEHELCSTQGWAEQVVLQWEHNASMSQPHTEPSAAARRFYGARAVTEAERPETGQLPARLQFQRPIRGSKHTGTEHSTAGLTPGVQSVPGTVRAPPPKRRVTELSELSPQDRELLNSY
;
A
#
# COMPACT_ATOMS: atom_id res chain seq x y z
N SER A 1 22.89 15.83 -4.56
CA SER A 1 22.15 14.64 -4.07
C SER A 1 21.60 14.86 -2.67
N ASP A 2 21.48 16.11 -2.23
CA ASP A 2 21.26 16.42 -0.81
C ASP A 2 19.79 16.66 -0.47
N LEU A 3 18.96 17.06 -1.45
CA LEU A 3 17.52 17.26 -1.26
C LEU A 3 16.76 15.96 -0.94
N VAL A 4 17.13 14.85 -1.60
CA VAL A 4 16.51 13.54 -1.38
C VAL A 4 16.91 12.98 -0.01
N CYS A 5 18.13 13.27 0.45
CA CYS A 5 18.59 12.88 1.79
C CYS A 5 17.87 13.70 2.88
N GLY A 6 17.69 15.01 2.68
CA GLY A 6 16.97 15.89 3.62
C GLY A 6 15.52 15.45 3.86
N ARG A 7 14.77 15.14 2.80
CA ARG A 7 13.38 14.61 2.92
C ARG A 7 13.31 13.26 3.63
N LEU A 8 14.38 12.47 3.57
CA LEU A 8 14.46 11.18 4.25
C LEU A 8 14.73 11.32 5.76
N GLU A 9 15.43 12.39 6.17
CA GLU A 9 15.61 12.75 7.58
C GLU A 9 14.28 13.20 8.21
N GLU A 10 13.42 13.90 7.46
CA GLU A 10 12.08 14.30 7.93
C GLU A 10 11.19 13.10 8.24
N LEU A 11 11.25 12.03 7.43
CA LEU A 11 10.57 10.77 7.72
C LEU A 11 10.98 10.17 9.06
N LYS A 12 12.20 10.47 9.56
CA LYS A 12 12.63 9.97 10.88
C LYS A 12 11.87 10.61 12.04
N VAL A 13 11.26 11.78 11.80
CA VAL A 13 10.50 12.54 12.79
C VAL A 13 9.03 12.10 12.82
N LEU A 14 8.54 11.48 11.73
CA LEU A 14 7.15 11.01 11.59
C LEU A 14 6.86 9.71 12.36
N ARG A 15 7.01 9.74 13.70
CA ARG A 15 6.79 8.58 14.57
C ARG A 15 5.37 8.02 14.54
N GLY A 16 4.41 8.80 14.06
CA GLY A 16 3.00 8.43 13.90
C GLY A 16 2.62 7.91 12.51
N LEU A 17 3.58 7.76 11.58
CA LEU A 17 3.25 7.34 10.22
C LEU A 17 2.76 5.88 10.22
N THR A 18 1.50 5.70 9.83
CA THR A 18 0.85 4.37 9.76
C THR A 18 0.71 3.87 8.33
N HIS A 19 0.58 4.79 7.36
CA HIS A 19 0.41 4.48 5.95
C HIS A 19 1.47 5.23 5.15
N LEU A 20 2.22 4.49 4.32
CA LEU A 20 3.22 5.05 3.43
C LEU A 20 3.00 4.48 2.03
N ASP A 21 2.70 5.36 1.09
CA ASP A 21 2.64 5.04 -0.32
C ASP A 21 3.77 5.76 -1.04
N VAL A 22 4.65 4.98 -1.66
CA VAL A 22 5.77 5.46 -2.50
C VAL A 22 5.77 4.72 -3.83
N SER A 23 4.58 4.40 -4.33
CA SER A 23 4.38 3.73 -5.60
C SER A 23 4.92 4.57 -6.77
N GLY A 24 5.62 3.93 -7.70
CA GLY A 24 6.19 4.59 -8.89
C GLY A 24 7.38 5.51 -8.60
N CYS A 25 7.91 5.53 -7.37
CA CYS A 25 9.04 6.39 -7.00
C CYS A 25 10.41 5.89 -7.51
N GLY A 26 10.47 4.74 -8.18
CA GLY A 26 11.68 4.23 -8.80
C GLY A 26 12.81 3.92 -7.81
N LEU A 27 12.48 3.47 -6.59
CA LEU A 27 13.43 3.27 -5.49
C LEU A 27 14.59 2.33 -5.89
N GLY A 28 14.27 1.16 -6.45
CA GLY A 28 15.23 0.08 -6.66
C GLY A 28 15.73 -0.57 -5.37
N ASP A 29 16.48 -1.67 -5.50
CA ASP A 29 16.93 -2.51 -4.36
C ASP A 29 17.86 -1.78 -3.37
N GLY A 30 18.56 -0.74 -3.83
CA GLY A 30 19.59 -0.04 -3.07
C GLY A 30 19.10 1.23 -2.36
N HIS A 31 17.82 1.59 -2.46
CA HIS A 31 17.33 2.86 -1.94
C HIS A 31 17.43 2.94 -0.41
N GLU A 32 17.91 4.07 0.11
CA GLU A 32 18.06 4.30 1.56
C GLU A 32 16.71 4.20 2.31
N LEU A 33 15.60 4.54 1.65
CA LEU A 33 14.25 4.36 2.20
C LEU A 33 14.00 2.93 2.68
N LEU A 34 14.46 1.91 1.93
CA LEU A 34 14.24 0.50 2.29
C LEU A 34 14.92 0.14 3.62
N LYS A 35 16.04 0.81 3.95
CA LYS A 35 16.71 0.64 5.25
C LYS A 35 15.91 1.33 6.35
N LEU A 36 15.39 2.53 6.09
CA LEU A 36 14.60 3.29 7.06
C LEU A 36 13.26 2.63 7.43
N LEU A 37 12.66 1.86 6.53
CA LEU A 37 11.45 1.07 6.81
C LEU A 37 11.58 0.17 8.05
N THR A 38 12.81 -0.20 8.44
CA THR A 38 13.07 -1.03 9.62
C THR A 38 13.62 -0.26 10.84
N SER A 39 13.71 1.07 10.75
CA SER A 39 14.15 1.94 11.84
C SER A 39 13.02 2.16 12.87
N GLU A 40 13.36 2.71 14.05
CA GLU A 40 12.36 3.10 15.06
C GLU A 40 11.40 4.18 14.54
N ALA A 41 11.82 4.99 13.57
CA ALA A 41 10.98 6.09 13.11
C ALA A 41 9.68 5.60 12.45
N LEU A 42 9.75 4.47 11.75
CA LEU A 42 8.62 3.87 11.03
C LEU A 42 8.08 2.63 11.76
N SER A 43 8.27 2.55 13.08
CA SER A 43 7.80 1.42 13.90
C SER A 43 6.27 1.27 13.91
N SER A 44 5.57 2.38 13.68
CA SER A 44 4.10 2.47 13.66
C SER A 44 3.49 2.12 12.30
N LEU A 45 4.32 1.83 11.29
CA LEU A 45 3.85 1.61 9.93
C LEU A 45 3.05 0.30 9.83
N THR A 46 1.78 0.43 9.43
CA THR A 46 0.84 -0.68 9.24
C THR A 46 0.54 -0.97 7.78
N CYS A 47 0.68 0.02 6.90
CA CYS A 47 0.43 -0.11 5.47
C CYS A 47 1.61 0.46 4.66
N LEU A 48 2.09 -0.31 3.70
CA LEU A 48 3.18 0.09 2.81
C LEU A 48 2.87 -0.31 1.36
N HIS A 49 2.85 0.67 0.47
CA HIS A 49 2.73 0.46 -0.98
C HIS A 49 4.07 0.79 -1.67
N LEU A 50 4.62 -0.21 -2.35
CA LEU A 50 5.87 -0.17 -3.10
C LEU A 50 5.62 -0.50 -4.58
N ARG A 51 4.43 -0.23 -5.11
CA ARG A 51 4.08 -0.61 -6.48
C ARG A 51 5.05 0.01 -7.48
N GLY A 52 5.50 -0.74 -8.49
CA GLY A 52 6.26 -0.18 -9.61
C GLY A 52 7.58 0.50 -9.22
N ASN A 53 8.31 -0.04 -8.26
CA ASN A 53 9.56 0.56 -7.77
C ASN A 53 10.84 -0.09 -8.30
N GLY A 54 10.72 -1.09 -9.19
CA GLY A 54 11.87 -1.83 -9.73
C GLY A 54 12.59 -2.63 -8.65
N LEU A 55 11.85 -3.16 -7.68
CA LEU A 55 12.38 -4.03 -6.65
C LEU A 55 12.52 -5.46 -7.17
N SER A 56 13.53 -6.17 -6.68
CA SER A 56 13.73 -7.60 -6.91
C SER A 56 13.64 -8.39 -5.61
N ASP A 57 13.78 -9.72 -5.71
CA ASP A 57 13.98 -10.59 -4.54
C ASP A 57 15.13 -10.12 -3.64
N ARG A 58 16.17 -9.48 -4.22
CA ARG A 58 17.29 -8.91 -3.45
C ARG A 58 16.86 -7.68 -2.65
N GLY A 59 16.05 -6.81 -3.23
CA GLY A 59 15.46 -5.65 -2.55
C GLY A 59 14.56 -6.09 -1.41
N LEU A 60 13.66 -7.06 -1.63
CA LEU A 60 12.86 -7.64 -0.55
C LEU A 60 13.73 -8.23 0.55
N ARG A 61 14.77 -9.00 0.18
CA ARG A 61 15.72 -9.57 1.14
C ARG A 61 16.39 -8.48 1.97
N ALA A 62 16.86 -7.40 1.34
CA ALA A 62 17.52 -6.29 2.01
C ALA A 62 16.57 -5.54 2.95
N MET A 63 15.40 -5.13 2.45
CA MET A 63 14.35 -4.44 3.20
C MET A 63 13.97 -5.20 4.47
N THR A 64 13.86 -6.54 4.39
CA THR A 64 13.46 -7.38 5.52
C THR A 64 14.63 -7.97 6.31
N ALA A 65 15.89 -7.68 5.94
CA ALA A 65 17.06 -8.23 6.64
C ALA A 65 17.12 -7.83 8.12
N PRO A 66 16.88 -6.56 8.51
CA PRO A 66 16.87 -6.17 9.92
C PRO A 66 15.75 -6.86 10.73
N ALA A 67 14.58 -7.06 10.15
CA ALA A 67 13.48 -7.81 10.78
C ALA A 67 13.82 -9.30 10.98
N ARG A 68 14.55 -9.92 10.03
CA ARG A 68 14.99 -11.32 10.13
C ARG A 68 16.14 -11.53 11.11
N VAL A 69 17.16 -10.68 11.08
CA VAL A 69 18.42 -10.87 11.80
C VAL A 69 18.40 -10.22 13.17
N LEU A 70 17.88 -8.98 13.26
CA LEU A 70 17.89 -8.16 14.46
C LEU A 70 16.52 -8.10 15.18
N ARG A 71 15.49 -8.75 14.63
CA ARG A 71 14.10 -8.77 15.15
C ARG A 71 13.47 -7.37 15.31
N ARG A 72 13.92 -6.42 14.49
CA ARG A 72 13.56 -5.00 14.54
C ARG A 72 12.83 -4.54 13.27
N GLY A 73 11.89 -3.62 13.44
CA GLY A 73 11.16 -2.99 12.34
C GLY A 73 10.03 -3.85 11.77
N LEU A 74 9.08 -3.21 11.07
CA LEU A 74 7.98 -3.84 10.32
C LEU A 74 7.08 -4.81 11.11
N ARG A 75 7.11 -4.78 12.45
CA ARG A 75 6.32 -5.68 13.30
C ARG A 75 4.81 -5.43 13.19
N GLN A 76 4.43 -4.18 12.94
CA GLN A 76 3.03 -3.76 12.79
C GLN A 76 2.55 -3.79 11.34
N LEU A 77 3.44 -4.09 10.38
CA LEU A 77 3.08 -4.06 8.97
C LEU A 77 2.03 -5.13 8.67
N ALA A 78 0.83 -4.68 8.35
CA ALA A 78 -0.35 -5.49 8.09
C ALA A 78 -0.65 -5.59 6.60
N VAL A 79 -0.42 -4.53 5.85
CA VAL A 79 -0.71 -4.44 4.40
C VAL A 79 0.56 -4.13 3.65
N LEU A 80 0.88 -4.94 2.63
CA LEU A 80 2.05 -4.75 1.79
C LEU A 80 1.67 -4.85 0.30
N GLY A 81 1.81 -3.76 -0.44
CA GLY A 81 1.64 -3.72 -1.89
C GLY A 81 2.97 -3.82 -2.62
N LEU A 82 3.19 -4.89 -3.40
CA LEU A 82 4.38 -5.10 -4.22
C LEU A 82 4.08 -5.11 -5.72
N ALA A 83 2.87 -4.75 -6.11
CA ALA A 83 2.40 -4.86 -7.49
C ALA A 83 3.36 -4.18 -8.50
N GLY A 84 3.46 -4.72 -9.72
CA GLY A 84 4.26 -4.12 -10.79
C GLY A 84 5.77 -4.09 -10.54
N ASN A 85 6.30 -4.99 -9.70
CA ASN A 85 7.74 -5.21 -9.56
C ASN A 85 8.11 -6.55 -10.23
N PRO A 86 8.45 -6.55 -11.53
CA PRO A 86 8.59 -7.78 -12.33
C PRO A 86 9.75 -8.68 -11.89
N ASP A 87 10.73 -8.16 -11.16
CA ASP A 87 11.88 -8.94 -10.67
C ASP A 87 11.66 -9.57 -9.29
N ILE A 88 10.45 -9.43 -8.72
CA ILE A 88 10.01 -10.16 -7.53
C ILE A 88 9.42 -11.50 -7.95
N SER A 89 9.97 -12.59 -7.46
CA SER A 89 9.52 -13.95 -7.76
C SER A 89 8.89 -14.64 -6.55
N GLU A 90 8.47 -15.89 -6.71
CA GLU A 90 8.03 -16.74 -5.59
C GLU A 90 9.11 -16.90 -4.49
N ARG A 91 10.40 -16.72 -4.83
CA ARG A 91 11.50 -16.79 -3.86
C ARG A 91 11.45 -15.60 -2.90
N GLY A 92 11.08 -14.41 -3.40
CA GLY A 92 10.94 -13.18 -2.62
C GLY A 92 9.97 -13.33 -1.44
N VAL A 93 8.90 -14.11 -1.61
CA VAL A 93 7.91 -14.41 -0.55
C VAL A 93 8.55 -15.02 0.69
N CYS A 94 9.62 -15.81 0.53
CA CYS A 94 10.30 -16.44 1.66
C CYS A 94 10.90 -15.42 2.64
N PHE A 95 11.24 -14.22 2.16
CA PHE A 95 11.77 -13.14 2.98
C PHE A 95 10.70 -12.43 3.82
N LEU A 96 9.43 -12.49 3.40
CA LEU A 96 8.29 -11.84 4.08
C LEU A 96 7.82 -12.59 5.33
N ARG A 97 8.34 -13.80 5.60
CA ARG A 97 7.97 -14.60 6.80
C ARG A 97 8.28 -13.90 8.13
N CYS A 98 9.12 -12.87 8.13
CA CYS A 98 9.41 -12.08 9.32
C CYS A 98 8.39 -10.98 9.63
N LEU A 99 7.29 -10.89 8.88
CA LEU A 99 6.22 -9.91 9.09
C LEU A 99 5.06 -10.57 9.85
N PRO A 100 5.05 -10.54 11.19
CA PRO A 100 4.11 -11.33 11.99
C PRO A 100 2.65 -10.87 11.83
N SER A 101 2.45 -9.56 11.60
CA SER A 101 1.13 -8.94 11.49
C SER A 101 0.58 -8.89 10.07
N LEU A 102 1.34 -9.38 9.08
CA LEU A 102 0.95 -9.30 7.68
C LEU A 102 -0.39 -10.01 7.47
N ARG A 103 -1.38 -9.24 7.02
CA ARG A 103 -2.75 -9.68 6.77
C ARG A 103 -3.17 -9.59 5.31
N ALA A 104 -2.55 -8.70 4.53
CA ALA A 104 -2.82 -8.56 3.11
C ALA A 104 -1.53 -8.33 2.32
N LEU A 105 -1.45 -8.94 1.15
CA LEU A 105 -0.32 -8.88 0.24
C LEU A 105 -0.80 -8.76 -1.21
N ASP A 106 -0.33 -7.76 -1.94
CA ASP A 106 -0.54 -7.64 -3.39
C ASP A 106 0.76 -7.94 -4.14
N MET A 107 0.72 -8.94 -5.03
CA MET A 107 1.82 -9.33 -5.91
C MET A 107 1.44 -9.26 -7.39
N SER A 108 0.38 -8.52 -7.74
CA SER A 108 -0.10 -8.39 -9.12
C SER A 108 1.00 -7.83 -10.03
N GLY A 109 1.29 -8.48 -11.16
CA GLY A 109 2.35 -8.04 -12.08
C GLY A 109 3.79 -8.20 -11.54
N CYS A 110 4.00 -9.06 -10.54
CA CYS A 110 5.34 -9.54 -10.18
C CYS A 110 5.79 -10.67 -11.14
N GLY A 111 7.08 -11.01 -11.13
CA GLY A 111 7.71 -12.09 -11.92
C GLY A 111 7.35 -13.50 -11.48
N VAL A 112 6.06 -13.76 -11.31
CA VAL A 112 5.52 -15.05 -10.89
C VAL A 112 5.23 -15.90 -12.12
N THR A 113 5.98 -16.99 -12.27
CA THR A 113 5.83 -17.92 -13.40
C THR A 113 4.77 -18.99 -13.16
N ASP A 114 4.60 -19.44 -11.91
CA ASP A 114 3.57 -20.41 -11.51
C ASP A 114 2.74 -19.89 -10.34
N VAL A 115 1.53 -19.41 -10.66
CA VAL A 115 0.56 -18.88 -9.68
C VAL A 115 0.10 -19.96 -8.68
N ARG A 116 0.00 -21.23 -9.09
CA ARG A 116 -0.39 -22.32 -8.17
C ARG A 116 0.72 -22.59 -7.18
N SER A 117 1.97 -22.62 -7.63
CA SER A 117 3.13 -22.75 -6.74
C SER A 117 3.26 -21.59 -5.77
N LEU A 118 3.09 -20.36 -6.26
CA LEU A 118 3.09 -19.18 -5.42
C LEU A 118 1.99 -19.26 -4.35
N THR A 119 0.75 -19.54 -4.76
CA THR A 119 -0.41 -19.61 -3.86
C THR A 119 -0.16 -20.59 -2.72
N ARG A 120 0.34 -21.78 -3.03
CA ARG A 120 0.73 -22.79 -2.03
C ARG A 120 1.84 -22.28 -1.12
N THR A 121 2.83 -21.56 -1.66
CA THR A 121 3.95 -21.00 -0.89
C THR A 121 3.47 -19.89 0.05
N VAL A 122 2.66 -18.96 -0.43
CA VAL A 122 2.07 -17.87 0.35
C VAL A 122 1.19 -18.43 1.47
N TRP A 123 0.33 -19.41 1.18
CA TRP A 123 -0.45 -20.10 2.20
C TRP A 123 0.46 -20.77 3.24
N LYS A 124 1.42 -21.60 2.81
CA LYS A 124 2.29 -22.37 3.72
C LYS A 124 3.21 -21.49 4.57
N LYS A 125 3.69 -20.37 4.02
CA LYS A 125 4.72 -19.53 4.66
C LYS A 125 4.15 -18.31 5.38
N LEU A 126 3.09 -17.72 4.85
CA LEU A 126 2.49 -16.47 5.35
C LEU A 126 1.06 -16.65 5.87
N TRP A 127 0.44 -17.82 5.65
CA TRP A 127 -0.95 -18.10 6.03
C TRP A 127 -1.94 -17.10 5.41
N LEU A 128 -1.70 -16.74 4.15
CA LEU A 128 -2.61 -15.91 3.35
C LEU A 128 -3.22 -16.75 2.23
N GLN A 129 -4.49 -16.52 1.92
CA GLN A 129 -5.23 -17.13 0.81
C GLN A 129 -5.45 -16.14 -0.32
N PRO A 130 -5.54 -16.60 -1.58
CA PRO A 130 -5.83 -15.72 -2.70
C PRO A 130 -7.24 -15.14 -2.58
N VAL A 131 -7.43 -13.92 -3.09
CA VAL A 131 -8.72 -13.22 -3.12
C VAL A 131 -9.19 -13.07 -4.56
N VAL A 132 -10.48 -13.30 -4.79
CA VAL A 132 -11.10 -13.14 -6.11
C VAL A 132 -11.49 -11.67 -6.35
N GLU A 133 -12.06 -11.03 -5.33
CA GLU A 133 -12.42 -9.61 -5.34
C GLU A 133 -11.21 -8.73 -4.99
N ALA A 134 -11.17 -7.50 -5.51
CA ALA A 134 -10.13 -6.56 -5.11
C ALA A 134 -10.29 -6.22 -3.62
N LEU A 135 -9.18 -6.22 -2.90
CA LEU A 135 -9.17 -5.66 -1.57
C LEU A 135 -9.06 -4.14 -1.68
N GLY A 136 -10.01 -3.42 -1.08
CA GLY A 136 -9.96 -1.96 -0.98
C GLY A 136 -8.72 -1.44 -0.25
N GLU A 137 -8.01 -2.29 0.49
CA GLU A 137 -6.71 -1.97 1.09
C GLU A 137 -5.61 -1.64 0.06
N PHE A 138 -5.79 -2.02 -1.22
CA PHE A 138 -4.86 -1.71 -2.32
C PHE A 138 -5.39 -0.66 -3.30
N GLU A 139 -6.60 -0.15 -3.06
CA GLU A 139 -7.20 0.90 -3.87
C GLU A 139 -6.69 2.26 -3.37
N HIS A 140 -6.10 3.04 -4.28
CA HIS A 140 -5.51 4.34 -3.95
C HIS A 140 -6.58 5.46 -3.95
N GLU A 141 -7.83 5.13 -4.29
CA GLU A 141 -8.97 6.06 -4.36
C GLU A 141 -9.32 6.69 -3.01
N LEU A 142 -8.83 6.11 -1.91
CA LEU A 142 -9.06 6.61 -0.55
C LEU A 142 -7.98 7.57 -0.03
N CYS A 143 -6.91 7.81 -0.80
CA CYS A 143 -5.93 8.84 -0.45
C CYS A 143 -6.58 10.22 -0.61
N SER A 144 -7.05 10.78 0.50
CA SER A 144 -7.54 12.15 0.59
C SER A 144 -6.62 12.97 1.49
N THR A 145 -6.26 14.16 1.05
CA THR A 145 -5.59 15.14 1.92
C THR A 145 -6.66 15.84 2.73
N GLN A 146 -6.56 15.79 4.06
CA GLN A 146 -7.53 16.43 4.97
C GLN A 146 -6.82 17.37 5.95
N GLY A 147 -7.53 18.39 6.42
CA GLY A 147 -7.02 19.34 7.40
C GLY A 147 -6.15 20.42 6.77
N TRP A 148 -5.10 20.88 7.46
CA TRP A 148 -4.33 22.07 7.05
C TRP A 148 -3.70 21.95 5.66
N ALA A 149 -3.30 20.74 5.26
CA ALA A 149 -2.70 20.50 3.94
C ALA A 149 -3.72 20.43 2.80
N GLU A 150 -5.01 20.25 3.09
CA GLU A 150 -6.06 20.10 2.07
C GLU A 150 -6.13 21.32 1.17
N GLN A 151 -6.15 22.51 1.75
CA GLN A 151 -6.20 23.76 0.98
C GLN A 151 -4.96 23.98 0.11
N VAL A 152 -3.79 23.55 0.59
CA VAL A 152 -2.53 23.65 -0.15
C VAL A 152 -2.54 22.71 -1.35
N VAL A 153 -2.98 21.46 -1.16
CA VAL A 153 -3.09 20.47 -2.24
C VAL A 153 -4.12 20.89 -3.28
N LEU A 154 -5.31 21.35 -2.85
CA LEU A 154 -6.34 21.87 -3.77
C LEU A 154 -5.82 23.06 -4.58
N GLN A 155 -5.00 23.94 -3.97
CA GLN A 155 -4.37 25.05 -4.68
C GLN A 155 -3.36 24.54 -5.72
N TRP A 156 -2.55 23.53 -5.39
CA TRP A 156 -1.61 22.93 -6.34
C TRP A 156 -2.33 22.28 -7.52
N GLU A 157 -3.40 21.54 -7.26
CA GLU A 157 -4.25 20.93 -8.30
C GLU A 157 -4.88 22.01 -9.19
N HIS A 158 -5.42 23.07 -8.59
CA HIS A 158 -5.95 24.21 -9.33
C HIS A 158 -4.88 24.85 -10.22
N ASN A 159 -3.69 25.13 -9.68
CA ASN A 159 -2.58 25.73 -10.42
C ASN A 159 -2.09 24.82 -11.56
N ALA A 160 -2.03 23.51 -11.33
CA ALA A 160 -1.69 22.53 -12.35
C ALA A 160 -2.74 22.50 -13.47
N SER A 161 -4.03 22.55 -13.13
CA SER A 161 -5.12 22.56 -14.12
C SER A 161 -5.18 23.85 -14.96
N MET A 162 -4.72 24.96 -14.39
CA MET A 162 -4.64 26.26 -15.06
C MET A 162 -3.36 26.44 -15.89
N SER A 163 -2.37 25.57 -15.71
CA SER A 163 -1.11 25.62 -16.44
C SER A 163 -1.26 24.93 -17.81
N GLN A 164 -1.14 25.70 -18.89
CA GLN A 164 -1.09 25.16 -20.25
C GLN A 164 0.19 24.29 -20.44
N PRO A 165 0.15 23.18 -21.20
CA PRO A 165 1.28 22.26 -21.41
C PRO A 165 2.45 22.84 -22.24
N HIS A 166 2.53 24.16 -22.40
CA HIS A 166 3.48 24.83 -23.30
C HIS A 166 4.89 25.05 -22.73
N THR A 167 5.19 24.52 -21.55
CA THR A 167 6.53 24.65 -20.95
C THR A 167 7.25 23.33 -21.05
N GLU A 168 8.25 23.25 -21.94
CA GLU A 168 9.20 22.14 -21.98
C GLU A 168 9.69 21.85 -20.56
N PRO A 169 9.58 20.60 -20.07
CA PRO A 169 10.02 20.27 -18.73
C PRO A 169 11.48 20.70 -18.57
N SER A 170 11.80 21.39 -17.47
CA SER A 170 13.15 21.89 -17.22
C SER A 170 14.18 20.75 -17.33
N ALA A 171 15.44 21.06 -17.62
CA ALA A 171 16.48 20.01 -17.71
C ALA A 171 16.55 19.13 -16.43
N ALA A 172 16.23 19.71 -15.26
CA ALA A 172 16.10 18.98 -14.00
C ALA A 172 14.87 18.06 -13.99
N ALA A 173 13.70 18.56 -14.42
CA ALA A 173 12.49 17.75 -14.57
C ALA A 173 12.65 16.67 -15.65
N ARG A 174 13.32 16.92 -16.78
CA ARG A 174 13.66 15.91 -17.79
C ARG A 174 14.67 14.89 -17.28
N ARG A 175 15.60 15.28 -16.42
CA ARG A 175 16.53 14.33 -15.80
C ARG A 175 15.86 13.48 -14.72
N PHE A 176 14.88 14.03 -14.01
CA PHE A 176 14.17 13.35 -12.92
C PHE A 176 12.96 12.53 -13.41
N TYR A 177 12.09 13.15 -14.21
CA TYR A 177 10.89 12.54 -14.82
C TYR A 177 11.13 12.03 -16.25
N GLY A 178 12.01 12.67 -17.03
CA GLY A 178 12.17 12.34 -18.47
C GLY A 178 12.99 11.07 -18.77
N ALA A 179 13.72 10.51 -17.82
CA ALA A 179 14.36 9.20 -17.99
C ALA A 179 13.35 8.03 -17.89
N ARG A 180 12.13 8.32 -17.40
CA ARG A 180 11.02 7.37 -17.29
C ARG A 180 9.71 8.10 -17.58
N ALA A 181 9.64 8.75 -18.74
CA ALA A 181 8.37 8.74 -19.45
C ALA A 181 8.07 7.25 -19.70
N VAL A 182 7.46 6.58 -18.72
CA VAL A 182 6.42 5.64 -19.04
C VAL A 182 5.50 6.48 -19.89
N THR A 183 5.64 6.28 -21.20
CA THR A 183 4.73 6.87 -22.15
C THR A 183 3.35 6.66 -21.59
N GLU A 184 2.57 7.73 -21.43
CA GLU A 184 1.15 7.59 -21.15
C GLU A 184 0.46 6.78 -22.28
N ALA A 185 1.15 6.62 -23.42
CA ALA A 185 0.90 5.66 -24.50
C ALA A 185 1.28 4.19 -24.21
N GLU A 186 1.80 3.86 -23.03
CA GLU A 186 1.89 2.51 -22.45
C GLU A 186 0.83 2.33 -21.35
N ARG A 187 -0.29 3.07 -21.39
CA ARG A 187 -1.55 2.48 -20.96
C ARG A 187 -1.74 1.24 -21.82
N PRO A 188 -1.78 0.00 -21.27
CA PRO A 188 -2.28 -1.12 -22.06
C PRO A 188 -3.75 -0.82 -22.32
N GLU A 189 -4.03 -0.22 -23.49
CA GLU A 189 -5.38 -0.13 -24.02
C GLU A 189 -5.84 -1.55 -24.31
N THR A 190 -6.70 -2.07 -23.42
CA THR A 190 -7.46 -3.32 -23.57
C THR A 190 -6.64 -4.56 -23.93
N GLY A 191 -6.17 -5.27 -22.91
CA GLY A 191 -5.74 -6.67 -23.07
C GLY A 191 -4.98 -7.20 -21.86
N GLN A 192 -5.72 -7.81 -20.93
CA GLN A 192 -5.22 -8.37 -19.66
C GLN A 192 -4.72 -7.32 -18.65
N LEU A 193 -5.61 -6.96 -17.71
CA LEU A 193 -5.18 -6.67 -16.35
C LEU A 193 -4.17 -7.76 -15.95
N PRO A 194 -2.97 -7.42 -15.42
CA PRO A 194 -2.06 -8.43 -14.90
C PRO A 194 -2.87 -9.28 -13.92
N ALA A 195 -2.80 -10.60 -14.05
CA ALA A 195 -3.62 -11.53 -13.27
C ALA A 195 -3.64 -11.06 -11.81
N ARG A 196 -4.82 -10.60 -11.36
CA ARG A 196 -5.00 -10.01 -10.04
C ARG A 196 -4.54 -11.04 -9.02
N LEU A 197 -3.50 -10.70 -8.28
CA LEU A 197 -2.78 -11.64 -7.42
C LEU A 197 -2.63 -11.05 -6.03
N GLN A 198 -3.77 -10.97 -5.36
CA GLN A 198 -3.92 -10.44 -4.01
C GLN A 198 -4.22 -11.58 -3.04
N PHE A 199 -3.69 -11.45 -1.83
CA PHE A 199 -3.85 -12.44 -0.78
C PHE A 199 -4.27 -11.77 0.52
N GLN A 200 -5.10 -12.45 1.32
CA GLN A 200 -5.50 -12.00 2.65
C GLN A 200 -5.49 -13.13 3.69
N ARG A 201 -5.51 -12.80 4.97
CA ARG A 201 -5.72 -13.77 6.05
C ARG A 201 -7.08 -14.44 5.93
N PRO A 202 -7.20 -15.74 6.24
CA PRO A 202 -8.48 -16.41 6.34
C PRO A 202 -9.39 -15.74 7.36
N ILE A 203 -10.60 -15.40 6.94
CA ILE A 203 -11.64 -14.93 7.85
C ILE A 203 -12.08 -16.13 8.69
N ARG A 204 -11.98 -16.03 10.02
CA ARG A 204 -12.49 -17.07 10.93
C ARG A 204 -13.99 -17.25 10.66
N GLY A 205 -14.37 -18.39 10.07
CA GLY A 205 -15.77 -18.74 9.77
C GLY A 205 -16.09 -19.02 8.30
N SER A 206 -15.16 -18.76 7.37
CA SER A 206 -15.35 -19.17 5.97
C SER A 206 -15.09 -20.67 5.82
N LYS A 207 -16.16 -21.45 5.64
CA LYS A 207 -16.05 -22.86 5.26
C LYS A 207 -15.52 -22.91 3.83
N HIS A 208 -14.33 -23.46 3.63
CA HIS A 208 -13.85 -23.83 2.30
C HIS A 208 -14.82 -24.85 1.70
N THR A 209 -15.39 -24.54 0.53
CA THR A 209 -16.09 -25.52 -0.31
C THR A 209 -15.05 -26.46 -0.92
N GLY A 210 -14.59 -27.40 -0.11
CA GLY A 210 -14.00 -28.65 -0.57
C GLY A 210 -15.13 -29.59 -0.97
N THR A 211 -15.10 -30.04 -2.21
CA THR A 211 -16.00 -31.02 -2.79
C THR A 211 -15.88 -32.34 -2.00
N GLU A 212 -16.89 -32.66 -1.20
CA GLU A 212 -17.10 -34.02 -0.70
C GLU A 212 -18.56 -34.42 -0.90
N HIS A 213 -18.74 -35.56 -1.57
CA HIS A 213 -20.02 -36.21 -1.83
C HIS A 213 -20.50 -37.01 -0.60
N SER A 214 -21.83 -37.11 -0.47
CA SER A 214 -22.61 -38.05 0.37
C SER A 214 -22.59 -37.77 1.88
N THR A 215 -23.67 -37.86 2.67
CA THR A 215 -25.02 -38.45 2.51
C THR A 215 -25.95 -37.87 3.59
N ALA A 216 -27.26 -38.08 3.40
CA ALA A 216 -28.41 -37.60 4.17
C ALA A 216 -28.39 -37.72 5.71
N GLY A 217 -29.15 -36.85 6.38
CA GLY A 217 -29.53 -37.04 7.79
C GLY A 217 -30.22 -35.85 8.48
N LEU A 218 -31.54 -35.75 8.32
CA LEU A 218 -32.57 -35.41 9.33
C LEU A 218 -32.39 -34.20 10.29
N THR A 219 -33.34 -33.27 10.19
CA THR A 219 -33.80 -32.29 11.21
C THR A 219 -34.43 -33.02 12.44
N PRO A 220 -34.79 -32.39 13.60
CA PRO A 220 -35.28 -31.00 13.72
C PRO A 220 -35.02 -30.18 15.01
N GLY A 221 -35.16 -28.85 14.87
CA GLY A 221 -36.04 -27.99 15.67
C GLY A 221 -35.63 -27.56 17.07
N VAL A 222 -35.29 -26.27 17.25
CA VAL A 222 -35.58 -25.50 18.47
C VAL A 222 -35.85 -24.02 18.10
N GLN A 223 -36.99 -23.49 18.55
CA GLN A 223 -37.39 -22.08 18.49
C GLN A 223 -36.74 -21.28 19.63
N SER A 224 -36.35 -20.01 19.41
CA SER A 224 -36.36 -19.01 20.49
C SER A 224 -36.44 -17.55 19.98
N VAL A 225 -37.55 -16.91 20.38
CA VAL A 225 -37.93 -15.53 20.76
C VAL A 225 -36.99 -14.33 20.42
N PRO A 226 -37.53 -13.13 20.05
CA PRO A 226 -36.73 -11.97 19.63
C PRO A 226 -36.29 -11.08 20.80
N GLY A 227 -35.01 -10.68 20.79
CA GLY A 227 -34.41 -9.71 21.71
C GLY A 227 -34.10 -8.37 21.04
N THR A 228 -34.58 -7.31 21.67
CA THR A 228 -34.47 -5.89 21.32
C THR A 228 -33.02 -5.41 21.20
N VAL A 229 -32.65 -4.77 20.07
CA VAL A 229 -31.36 -4.06 19.92
C VAL A 229 -31.60 -2.57 19.71
N ARG A 230 -30.99 -1.80 20.61
CA ARG A 230 -31.07 -0.35 20.81
C ARG A 230 -30.31 0.41 19.71
N ALA A 231 -30.87 1.53 19.25
CA ALA A 231 -30.26 2.43 18.28
C ALA A 231 -28.97 3.13 18.80
N PRO A 232 -28.00 3.47 17.91
CA PRO A 232 -26.79 4.20 18.28
C PRO A 232 -27.05 5.71 18.53
N PRO A 233 -26.23 6.39 19.37
CA PRO A 233 -26.43 7.79 19.73
C PRO A 233 -26.00 8.77 18.61
N PRO A 234 -26.50 10.02 18.63
CA PRO A 234 -26.31 10.97 17.52
C PRO A 234 -24.90 11.57 17.49
N LYS A 235 -24.43 11.88 16.27
CA LYS A 235 -23.15 12.53 15.97
C LYS A 235 -23.14 13.97 16.52
N ARG A 236 -22.12 14.32 17.32
CA ARG A 236 -21.85 15.71 17.73
C ARG A 236 -21.38 16.53 16.53
N ARG A 237 -22.01 17.70 16.31
CA ARG A 237 -21.55 18.74 15.37
C ARG A 237 -20.18 19.24 15.82
N VAL A 238 -19.20 19.18 14.93
CA VAL A 238 -17.93 19.91 15.07
C VAL A 238 -18.20 21.33 14.58
N THR A 239 -18.01 22.29 15.48
CA THR A 239 -18.10 23.73 15.24
C THR A 239 -16.97 24.20 14.32
N GLU A 240 -17.31 25.16 13.44
CA GLU A 240 -16.46 25.80 12.43
C GLU A 240 -15.04 26.10 12.91
N LEU A 241 -14.05 25.58 12.18
CA LEU A 241 -12.67 26.08 12.22
C LEU A 241 -12.59 27.25 11.25
N SER A 242 -12.29 28.43 11.80
CA SER A 242 -12.10 29.70 11.12
C SER A 242 -11.15 29.60 9.91
N GLU A 243 -11.57 30.19 8.78
CA GLU A 243 -10.80 30.27 7.54
C GLU A 243 -9.44 30.96 7.76
N LEU A 244 -8.40 30.42 7.12
CA LEU A 244 -7.03 30.94 7.18
C LEU A 244 -6.91 32.31 6.50
N SER A 245 -6.14 33.21 7.12
CA SER A 245 -5.98 34.56 6.61
C SER A 245 -5.14 34.60 5.33
N PRO A 246 -5.24 35.65 4.50
CA PRO A 246 -4.42 35.81 3.29
C PRO A 246 -2.91 35.80 3.56
N GLN A 247 -2.49 36.21 4.77
CA GLN A 247 -1.09 36.25 5.18
C GLN A 247 -0.56 34.85 5.50
N ASP A 248 -1.40 33.98 6.10
CA ASP A 248 -1.07 32.58 6.33
C ASP A 248 -0.91 31.81 5.01
N ARG A 249 -1.69 32.20 3.99
CA ARG A 249 -1.60 31.63 2.62
C ARG A 249 -0.32 32.02 1.90
N GLU A 250 0.16 33.24 2.09
CA GLU A 250 1.38 33.74 1.44
C GLU A 250 2.64 33.09 2.03
N LEU A 251 2.65 32.84 3.34
CA LEU A 251 3.70 32.09 4.03
C LEU A 251 3.82 30.64 3.53
N LEU A 252 2.70 29.96 3.27
CA LEU A 252 2.69 28.59 2.74
C LEU A 252 3.25 28.49 1.31
N ASN A 253 3.05 29.52 0.49
CA ASN A 253 3.55 29.56 -0.89
C ASN A 253 5.05 29.90 -1.00
N SER A 254 5.71 30.21 0.13
CA SER A 254 7.12 30.59 0.18
C SER A 254 8.09 29.42 0.46
N TYR A 255 7.58 28.20 0.64
CA TYR A 255 8.35 26.97 0.88
C TYR A 255 8.34 26.01 -0.31
#